data_AF-A0A8H2VNV8-F1
#
_entry.id   AF-A0A8H2VNV8-F1
#
_cell.length_a   1.000
_cell.length_b   1.000
_cell.length_c   1.000
_cell.angle_alpha   90.00
_cell.angle_beta   90.00
_cell.angle_gamma   90.00
#
_symmetry.space_group_name_H-M   'P 1'
#
loop_
_entity.id
_entity.type
_entity.pdbx_description
1 polymer ?
#
loop_
_entity_poly.entity_id
_entity_poly.type
_entity_poly.pdbx_seq_one_letter_code
_entity_poly.pdbx_strand_id
1 'polypeptide(L)'
;MAQNTTQRIPLVSLWRPFVTNLALTLSLFKGSPPQESLFTFPVSPHLCSLSTTFQFYILIINMFSKAVIIAIVMGLGASAAPTSVTESTAGSLVGRDVPYQMFTGDGSHWPDMGAWTNFDTMWANSQAVMTTSCTQFGAANNSPAEIADIKYTISSTSAYSGIDPRFILAIVMQESGGCVRAPTTFGENSNPGIMQGHNGYHSCNRDGTIMNPCPAYMIAGMIRDGSTGTLGQPGGGDGLQQCLAQSGSPYTARGAYTAARIYNSGSHAWGTDLGEPSWGTSCYASDVANRLLGWAGPATPCTLSNPIH
;
A
#
# COMPACT_ATOMS: atom_id res chain seq x y z
N MET A 1 38.89 67.84 7.64
CA MET A 1 38.91 68.25 9.06
C MET A 1 37.89 67.43 9.81
N ALA A 2 38.35 66.79 10.89
CA ALA A 2 37.67 66.37 12.12
C ALA A 2 36.35 65.56 12.09
N GLN A 3 36.56 64.26 12.36
CA GLN A 3 36.00 63.46 13.45
C GLN A 3 34.62 62.79 13.37
N ASN A 4 34.71 61.51 13.72
CA ASN A 4 33.76 60.41 13.76
C ASN A 4 33.50 60.07 15.23
N THR A 5 32.26 59.80 15.65
CA THR A 5 32.02 58.85 16.77
C THR A 5 30.57 58.36 16.88
N THR A 6 30.49 57.06 17.06
CA THR A 6 29.37 56.16 17.34
C THR A 6 28.68 56.44 18.68
N GLN A 7 27.38 56.15 18.81
CA GLN A 7 26.77 55.78 20.10
C GLN A 7 25.59 54.80 19.96
N ARG A 8 25.62 53.74 20.80
CA ARG A 8 24.57 52.72 21.02
C ARG A 8 23.63 53.15 22.16
N ILE A 9 22.36 52.74 22.13
CA ILE A 9 21.41 52.78 23.27
C ILE A 9 20.54 51.47 23.27
N PRO A 10 20.10 50.93 24.44
CA PRO A 10 19.74 49.51 24.65
C PRO A 10 18.25 49.20 24.90
N LEU A 11 18.00 47.89 25.17
CA LEU A 11 16.79 47.10 25.46
C LEU A 11 15.63 47.72 26.28
N VAL A 12 14.39 47.28 26.01
CA VAL A 12 13.50 46.42 26.87
C VAL A 12 12.02 46.57 26.43
N SER A 13 11.33 45.48 26.06
CA SER A 13 9.94 45.24 26.48
C SER A 13 9.60 43.75 26.41
N LEU A 14 9.25 43.21 27.58
CA LEU A 14 8.90 41.83 27.90
C LEU A 14 7.63 41.36 27.20
N TRP A 15 7.52 40.06 26.91
CA TRP A 15 6.40 39.20 27.32
C TRP A 15 6.84 37.73 27.27
N ARG A 16 6.96 37.10 28.45
CA ARG A 16 6.98 35.64 28.66
C ARG A 16 5.56 35.19 28.99
N PRO A 17 5.25 33.89 28.82
CA PRO A 17 4.54 33.20 29.89
C PRO A 17 5.30 31.95 30.33
N PHE A 18 5.38 31.76 31.64
CA PHE A 18 5.71 30.50 32.31
C PHE A 18 4.49 30.12 33.17
N VAL A 19 3.98 28.89 32.94
CA VAL A 19 3.64 27.80 33.89
C VAL A 19 3.23 28.22 35.32
N THR A 20 2.14 27.76 35.95
CA THR A 20 1.79 26.39 36.42
C THR A 20 0.51 26.53 37.28
N ASN A 21 -0.42 25.55 37.30
CA ASN A 21 -0.62 24.63 38.44
C ASN A 21 -1.95 23.85 38.46
N LEU A 22 -1.79 22.55 38.71
CA LEU A 22 -2.67 21.53 39.35
C LEU A 22 -3.15 22.05 40.74
N ALA A 23 -4.19 21.62 41.46
CA ALA A 23 -5.06 20.43 41.48
C ALA A 23 -6.23 20.65 42.49
N LEU A 24 -7.24 19.76 42.44
CA LEU A 24 -8.07 19.24 43.57
C LEU A 24 -9.04 20.21 44.32
N THR A 25 -10.29 19.92 44.73
CA THR A 25 -11.07 18.66 44.90
C THR A 25 -12.55 18.97 45.23
N LEU A 26 -13.43 17.98 44.99
CA LEU A 26 -14.67 17.62 45.72
C LEU A 26 -15.95 18.48 45.61
N SER A 27 -17.02 17.92 45.03
CA SER A 27 -18.11 17.30 45.82
C SER A 27 -19.22 16.70 44.93
N LEU A 28 -19.79 15.62 45.47
CA LEU A 28 -20.74 14.67 44.91
C LEU A 28 -22.18 15.19 44.86
N PHE A 29 -22.96 14.77 43.85
CA PHE A 29 -24.36 14.37 44.04
C PHE A 29 -24.72 13.19 43.11
N LYS A 30 -25.23 12.12 43.73
CA LYS A 30 -25.84 10.92 43.12
C LYS A 30 -27.29 11.23 42.73
N GLY A 31 -27.79 10.61 41.66
CA GLY A 31 -29.23 10.50 41.37
C GLY A 31 -29.53 9.89 39.98
N SER A 32 -30.01 8.65 39.97
CA SER A 32 -30.38 7.81 38.80
C SER A 32 -31.84 8.11 38.29
N PRO A 33 -32.29 7.52 37.16
CA PRO A 33 -33.29 8.03 36.20
C PRO A 33 -34.72 7.45 36.50
N PRO A 34 -35.79 7.44 35.65
CA PRO A 34 -35.91 7.23 34.19
C PRO A 34 -36.92 8.19 33.49
N GLN A 35 -37.14 8.04 32.18
CA GLN A 35 -38.48 8.03 31.55
C GLN A 35 -38.34 7.67 30.07
N GLU A 36 -39.01 6.59 29.68
CA GLU A 36 -39.28 6.15 28.32
C GLU A 36 -40.25 7.13 27.62
N SER A 37 -40.15 7.29 26.31
CA SER A 37 -41.35 7.29 25.45
C SER A 37 -40.97 7.14 23.99
N LEU A 38 -41.58 6.12 23.41
CA LEU A 38 -41.62 5.85 21.98
C LEU A 38 -42.45 6.91 21.22
N PHE A 39 -42.20 6.90 19.91
CA PHE A 39 -43.18 6.93 18.81
C PHE A 39 -43.27 8.18 17.92
N THR A 40 -43.21 7.82 16.63
CA THR A 40 -43.91 8.35 15.45
C THR A 40 -43.33 9.51 14.64
N PHE A 41 -43.03 9.14 13.39
CA PHE A 41 -42.93 9.98 12.20
C PHE A 41 -44.22 10.77 11.94
N PRO A 42 -44.10 11.95 11.31
CA PRO A 42 -45.12 12.45 10.41
C PRO A 42 -44.65 12.36 8.95
N VAL A 43 -45.53 11.80 8.11
CA VAL A 43 -45.52 11.91 6.66
C VAL A 43 -46.39 13.11 6.27
N SER A 44 -46.09 13.69 5.09
CA SER A 44 -46.99 14.45 4.19
C SER A 44 -46.80 15.99 4.16
N PRO A 45 -47.25 16.71 3.11
CA PRO A 45 -46.83 16.62 1.70
C PRO A 45 -46.52 18.01 1.06
N HIS A 46 -46.14 17.98 -0.24
CA HIS A 46 -46.17 19.05 -1.26
C HIS A 46 -44.98 19.99 -1.47
N LEU A 47 -44.26 19.70 -2.57
CA LEU A 47 -44.07 20.51 -3.78
C LEU A 47 -43.71 22.00 -3.61
N CYS A 48 -42.48 22.36 -4.01
CA CYS A 48 -42.26 23.51 -4.90
C CYS A 48 -40.89 23.45 -5.61
N SER A 49 -40.93 23.44 -6.95
CA SER A 49 -39.97 24.04 -7.89
C SER A 49 -38.47 23.72 -7.76
N LEU A 50 -37.98 22.76 -8.56
CA LEU A 50 -36.57 22.67 -8.93
C LEU A 50 -36.37 23.15 -10.37
N SER A 51 -35.54 24.19 -10.47
CA SER A 51 -35.08 24.84 -11.69
C SER A 51 -34.04 23.98 -12.42
N THR A 52 -34.15 23.99 -13.74
CA THR A 52 -33.32 23.35 -14.75
C THR A 52 -31.83 23.66 -14.62
N THR A 53 -31.00 22.61 -14.61
CA THR A 53 -29.70 22.41 -15.32
C THR A 53 -28.73 21.61 -14.44
N PHE A 54 -28.59 20.31 -14.71
CA PHE A 54 -27.35 19.50 -14.65
C PHE A 54 -27.72 18.00 -14.65
N GLN A 55 -28.18 17.51 -15.81
CA GLN A 55 -28.31 16.07 -16.07
C GLN A 55 -27.82 15.80 -17.50
N PHE A 56 -26.50 15.88 -17.69
CA PHE A 56 -25.82 15.31 -18.86
C PHE A 56 -24.87 14.24 -18.33
N TYR A 57 -24.77 13.13 -19.07
CA TYR A 57 -24.14 11.85 -18.72
C TYR A 57 -25.03 10.88 -17.95
N ILE A 58 -25.98 10.27 -18.66
CA ILE A 58 -26.27 8.83 -18.72
C ILE A 58 -27.40 8.72 -19.77
N LEU A 59 -27.06 8.47 -21.05
CA LEU A 59 -27.95 7.98 -22.12
C LEU A 59 -27.28 8.02 -23.51
N ILE A 60 -26.16 7.32 -23.68
CA ILE A 60 -25.67 6.81 -24.98
C ILE A 60 -24.94 5.52 -24.55
N ILE A 61 -25.44 4.30 -24.72
CA ILE A 61 -25.55 3.52 -25.95
C ILE A 61 -26.59 2.43 -25.66
N ASN A 62 -27.80 2.54 -26.20
CA ASN A 62 -28.69 1.38 -26.30
C ASN A 62 -29.69 1.53 -27.45
N MET A 63 -29.18 1.61 -28.68
CA MET A 63 -29.99 1.50 -29.90
C MET A 63 -29.15 0.86 -31.02
N PHE A 64 -28.96 -0.45 -30.97
CA PHE A 64 -28.62 -1.24 -32.17
C PHE A 64 -29.86 -2.05 -32.56
N SER A 65 -30.72 -1.42 -33.35
CA SER A 65 -31.86 -2.06 -34.01
C SER A 65 -31.40 -2.78 -35.29
N LYS A 66 -32.09 -3.88 -35.59
CA LYS A 66 -31.78 -4.89 -36.60
C LYS A 66 -32.04 -4.44 -38.05
N ALA A 67 -31.13 -4.86 -38.94
CA ALA A 67 -31.28 -5.36 -40.32
C ALA A 67 -31.89 -4.49 -41.45
N VAL A 68 -31.15 -4.33 -42.58
CA VAL A 68 -31.56 -4.57 -44.00
C VAL A 68 -30.33 -4.76 -44.93
N ILE A 69 -30.08 -6.01 -45.35
CA ILE A 69 -29.89 -6.63 -46.69
C ILE A 69 -29.20 -5.90 -47.90
N ILE A 70 -28.10 -6.55 -48.37
CA ILE A 70 -27.55 -6.90 -49.73
C ILE A 70 -27.18 -5.82 -50.77
N ALA A 71 -25.91 -5.85 -51.20
CA ALA A 71 -25.51 -5.80 -52.62
C ALA A 71 -24.18 -6.57 -52.86
N ILE A 72 -24.19 -7.51 -53.81
CA ILE A 72 -23.03 -8.26 -54.33
C ILE A 72 -22.41 -7.44 -55.47
N VAL A 73 -21.08 -7.26 -55.46
CA VAL A 73 -20.30 -7.02 -56.69
C VAL A 73 -19.02 -7.84 -56.64
N MET A 74 -18.80 -8.56 -57.74
CA MET A 74 -17.66 -9.45 -58.00
C MET A 74 -16.39 -8.67 -58.35
N GLY A 75 -15.25 -9.20 -57.89
CA GLY A 75 -14.03 -9.39 -58.70
C GLY A 75 -13.11 -8.18 -58.88
N LEU A 76 -11.91 -8.27 -58.30
CA LEU A 76 -10.66 -8.44 -59.05
C LEU A 76 -9.52 -8.73 -58.07
N GLY A 77 -8.76 -9.78 -58.36
CA GLY A 77 -7.66 -10.24 -57.54
C GLY A 77 -6.48 -9.28 -57.57
N ALA A 78 -5.96 -9.01 -56.37
CA ALA A 78 -4.57 -8.66 -56.17
C ALA A 78 -4.02 -9.65 -55.13
N SER A 79 -3.15 -10.57 -55.54
CA SER A 79 -2.37 -11.36 -54.59
C SER A 79 -1.36 -10.44 -53.93
N ALA A 80 -1.73 -9.85 -52.79
CA ALA A 80 -0.75 -9.29 -51.89
C ALA A 80 -0.04 -10.47 -51.22
N ALA A 81 1.25 -10.64 -51.52
CA ALA A 81 2.11 -11.57 -50.82
C ALA A 81 2.06 -11.29 -49.31
N PRO A 82 2.10 -12.31 -48.43
CA PRO A 82 2.20 -12.07 -47.01
C PRO A 82 3.56 -11.40 -46.73
N THR A 83 3.55 -10.10 -46.47
CA THR A 83 4.64 -9.45 -45.76
C THR A 83 4.73 -10.15 -44.41
N SER A 84 5.78 -10.95 -44.24
CA SER A 84 6.21 -11.47 -42.96
C SER A 84 6.37 -10.27 -42.01
N VAL A 85 5.35 -10.04 -41.19
CA VAL A 85 5.49 -9.24 -39.98
C VAL A 85 6.55 -9.94 -39.15
N THR A 86 7.74 -9.36 -39.14
CA THR A 86 8.79 -9.72 -38.21
C THR A 86 8.18 -9.61 -36.82
N GLU A 87 7.88 -10.75 -36.23
CA GLU A 87 7.52 -10.88 -34.84
C GLU A 87 8.59 -10.11 -34.06
N SER A 88 8.19 -8.97 -33.50
CA SER A 88 9.01 -8.22 -32.57
C SER A 88 9.36 -9.22 -31.48
N THR A 89 10.62 -9.65 -31.50
CA THR A 89 11.19 -10.61 -30.57
C THR A 89 10.67 -10.21 -29.21
N ALA A 90 9.81 -11.05 -28.61
CA ALA A 90 9.52 -10.98 -27.20
C ALA A 90 10.90 -10.97 -26.54
N GLY A 91 11.32 -9.78 -26.08
CA GLY A 91 12.60 -9.62 -25.43
C GLY A 91 12.59 -10.65 -24.34
N SER A 92 13.43 -11.67 -24.49
CA SER A 92 13.64 -12.69 -23.49
C SER A 92 13.76 -11.94 -22.16
N LEU A 93 12.75 -12.12 -21.31
CA LEU A 93 12.79 -11.66 -19.93
C LEU A 93 13.80 -12.57 -19.25
N VAL A 94 15.08 -12.36 -19.60
CA VAL A 94 16.22 -12.94 -18.91
C VAL A 94 16.05 -12.41 -17.49
N GLY A 95 15.63 -13.31 -16.59
CA GLY A 95 15.64 -13.06 -15.17
C GLY A 95 16.99 -12.46 -14.84
N ARG A 96 17.02 -11.16 -14.57
CA ARG A 96 18.24 -10.51 -14.14
C ARG A 96 18.37 -10.95 -12.68
N ASP A 97 19.21 -11.96 -12.44
CA ASP A 97 19.67 -12.26 -11.09
C ASP A 97 20.44 -11.04 -10.60
N VAL A 98 19.71 -10.10 -10.00
CA VAL A 98 20.29 -8.95 -9.32
C VAL A 98 20.88 -9.50 -8.02
N PRO A 99 22.21 -9.42 -7.83
CA PRO A 99 22.83 -9.92 -6.62
C PRO A 99 22.30 -9.15 -5.42
N TYR A 100 22.05 -9.87 -4.33
CA TYR A 100 21.65 -9.25 -3.07
C TYR A 100 22.81 -8.46 -2.46
N GLN A 101 22.51 -7.24 -1.99
CA GLN A 101 23.43 -6.40 -1.23
C GLN A 101 22.83 -6.12 0.14
N MET A 102 23.53 -6.46 1.22
CA MET A 102 23.10 -6.07 2.56
C MET A 102 23.32 -4.57 2.77
N PHE A 103 22.26 -3.85 3.11
CA PHE A 103 22.30 -2.42 3.43
C PHE A 103 22.17 -2.20 4.95
N THR A 104 23.00 -1.33 5.51
CA THR A 104 22.96 -0.87 6.90
C THR A 104 22.97 0.65 6.97
N GLY A 105 22.63 1.22 8.12
CA GLY A 105 22.48 2.65 8.33
C GLY A 105 21.06 3.16 8.11
N ASP A 106 20.92 4.48 8.08
CA ASP A 106 19.63 5.20 8.13
C ASP A 106 18.93 5.36 6.76
N GLY A 107 19.43 4.67 5.72
CA GLY A 107 18.93 4.76 4.35
C GLY A 107 19.42 5.96 3.54
N SER A 108 20.21 6.88 4.11
CA SER A 108 20.68 8.09 3.39
C SER A 108 21.69 7.82 2.28
N HIS A 109 22.42 6.71 2.35
CA HIS A 109 23.40 6.27 1.36
C HIS A 109 22.96 5.03 0.58
N TRP A 110 21.69 4.66 0.70
CA TRP A 110 21.11 3.56 -0.06
C TRP A 110 20.69 4.05 -1.45
N PRO A 111 20.43 3.15 -2.41
CA PRO A 111 20.06 3.54 -3.76
C PRO A 111 18.84 4.46 -3.82
N ASP A 112 18.84 5.40 -4.76
CA ASP A 112 17.69 6.30 -4.96
C ASP A 112 16.58 5.63 -5.79
N MET A 113 15.45 6.33 -5.98
CA MET A 113 14.32 5.81 -6.76
C MET A 113 14.65 5.63 -8.26
N GLY A 114 15.71 6.29 -8.75
CA GLY A 114 16.19 6.14 -10.12
C GLY A 114 16.98 4.86 -10.33
N ALA A 115 17.57 4.30 -9.28
CA ALA A 115 18.20 2.99 -9.30
C ALA A 115 17.21 1.82 -9.22
N TRP A 116 15.97 2.06 -8.78
CA TRP A 116 14.95 1.03 -8.69
C TRP A 116 14.59 0.51 -10.08
N THR A 117 14.41 -0.80 -10.20
CA THR A 117 13.92 -1.39 -11.45
C THR A 117 12.49 -0.91 -11.76
N ASN A 118 12.03 -1.08 -12.99
CA ASN A 118 10.64 -0.75 -13.32
C ASN A 118 9.68 -1.84 -12.81
N PHE A 119 8.40 -1.50 -12.68
CA PHE A 119 7.38 -2.40 -12.12
C PHE A 119 7.25 -3.71 -12.90
N ASP A 120 7.28 -3.69 -14.24
CA ASP A 120 7.12 -4.91 -15.04
C ASP A 120 8.30 -5.87 -14.89
N THR A 121 9.53 -5.35 -14.80
CA THR A 121 10.72 -6.16 -14.51
C THR A 121 10.65 -6.73 -13.09
N MET A 122 10.29 -5.92 -12.10
CA MET A 122 10.12 -6.40 -10.72
C MET A 122 9.05 -7.48 -10.61
N TRP A 123 7.94 -7.29 -11.32
CA TRP A 123 6.85 -8.26 -11.42
C TRP A 123 7.33 -9.56 -12.05
N ALA A 124 7.99 -9.49 -13.21
CA ALA A 124 8.51 -10.65 -13.91
C ALA A 124 9.46 -11.48 -13.03
N ASN A 125 10.38 -10.82 -12.31
CA ASN A 125 11.30 -11.48 -11.39
C ASN A 125 10.59 -12.18 -10.21
N SER A 126 9.45 -11.64 -9.75
CA SER A 126 8.73 -12.13 -8.57
C SER A 126 7.82 -13.34 -8.86
N GLN A 127 7.46 -13.59 -10.12
CA GLN A 127 6.45 -14.59 -10.47
C GLN A 127 6.83 -16.01 -10.04
N ALA A 128 8.10 -16.40 -10.20
CA ALA A 128 8.55 -17.74 -9.82
C ALA A 128 8.25 -18.01 -8.33
N VAL A 129 8.55 -17.04 -7.46
CA VAL A 129 8.24 -17.13 -6.03
C VAL A 129 6.74 -17.15 -5.79
N MET A 130 5.95 -16.28 -6.43
CA MET A 130 4.48 -16.24 -6.25
C MET A 130 3.79 -17.55 -6.64
N THR A 131 4.34 -18.31 -7.60
CA THR A 131 3.77 -19.60 -8.01
C THR A 131 4.01 -20.72 -7.00
N THR A 132 4.91 -20.54 -6.04
CA THR A 132 5.27 -21.59 -5.06
C THR A 132 5.19 -21.14 -3.60
N SER A 133 4.91 -19.86 -3.34
CA SER A 133 5.05 -19.23 -2.03
C SER A 133 4.06 -19.73 -0.99
N CYS A 134 2.91 -20.28 -1.37
CA CYS A 134 1.97 -20.83 -0.38
C CYS A 134 2.40 -22.19 0.18
N THR A 135 3.30 -22.90 -0.51
CA THR A 135 3.89 -24.16 -0.01
C THR A 135 4.49 -23.98 1.39
N GLN A 136 5.12 -22.84 1.67
CA GLN A 136 5.74 -22.56 2.98
C GLN A 136 4.71 -22.51 4.12
N PHE A 137 3.43 -22.30 3.79
CA PHE A 137 2.33 -22.23 4.74
C PHE A 137 1.44 -23.48 4.71
N GLY A 138 1.84 -24.53 3.99
CA GLY A 138 1.03 -25.75 3.84
C GLY A 138 -0.28 -25.54 3.07
N ALA A 139 -0.38 -24.47 2.27
CA ALA A 139 -1.57 -24.13 1.51
C ALA A 139 -1.35 -24.32 -0.01
N ALA A 140 -2.46 -24.43 -0.76
CA ALA A 140 -2.40 -24.50 -2.21
C ALA A 140 -1.74 -23.23 -2.80
N ASN A 141 -0.83 -23.41 -3.75
CA ASN A 141 -0.17 -22.31 -4.45
C ASN A 141 -1.15 -21.47 -5.28
N ASN A 142 -0.74 -20.24 -5.54
CA ASN A 142 -1.54 -19.30 -6.32
C ASN A 142 -1.78 -19.83 -7.73
N SER A 143 -3.01 -19.73 -8.20
CA SER A 143 -3.33 -19.95 -9.62
C SER A 143 -2.89 -18.77 -10.48
N PRO A 144 -2.75 -18.94 -11.81
CA PRO A 144 -2.45 -17.82 -12.72
C PRO A 144 -3.45 -16.66 -12.63
N ALA A 145 -4.73 -16.95 -12.36
CA ALA A 145 -5.77 -15.94 -12.19
C ALA A 145 -5.54 -15.11 -10.92
N GLU A 146 -5.21 -15.75 -9.79
CA GLU A 146 -4.91 -15.05 -8.54
C GLU A 146 -3.65 -14.18 -8.66
N ILE A 147 -2.63 -14.66 -9.37
CA ILE A 147 -1.42 -13.86 -9.67
C ILE A 147 -1.77 -12.64 -10.51
N ALA A 148 -2.64 -12.78 -11.51
CA ALA A 148 -3.13 -11.66 -12.31
C ALA A 148 -3.93 -10.65 -11.46
N ASP A 149 -4.79 -11.13 -10.55
CA ASP A 149 -5.55 -10.29 -9.62
C ASP A 149 -4.65 -9.51 -8.66
N ILE A 150 -3.53 -10.10 -8.21
CA ILE A 150 -2.50 -9.37 -7.44
C ILE A 150 -1.93 -8.22 -8.28
N LYS A 151 -1.48 -8.47 -9.53
CA LYS A 151 -0.90 -7.41 -10.40
C LYS A 151 -1.88 -6.27 -10.63
N TYR A 152 -3.10 -6.62 -10.99
CA TYR A 152 -4.18 -5.67 -11.23
C TYR A 152 -4.44 -4.83 -9.99
N THR A 153 -4.58 -5.49 -8.83
CA THR A 153 -4.86 -4.81 -7.57
C THR A 153 -3.73 -3.85 -7.20
N ILE A 154 -2.46 -4.27 -7.26
CA ILE A 154 -1.32 -3.39 -6.96
C ILE A 154 -1.36 -2.13 -7.83
N SER A 155 -1.59 -2.31 -9.13
CA SER A 155 -1.66 -1.19 -10.09
C SER A 155 -2.82 -0.24 -9.75
N SER A 156 -4.01 -0.79 -9.47
CA SER A 156 -5.18 0.00 -9.10
C SER A 156 -5.02 0.73 -7.76
N THR A 157 -4.40 0.06 -6.77
CA THR A 157 -4.15 0.63 -5.44
C THR A 157 -3.13 1.76 -5.52
N SER A 158 -2.06 1.56 -6.29
CA SER A 158 -1.10 2.62 -6.57
C SER A 158 -1.77 3.85 -7.18
N ALA A 159 -2.63 3.65 -8.19
CA ALA A 159 -3.30 4.74 -8.90
C ALA A 159 -4.15 5.65 -7.99
N TYR A 160 -4.86 5.11 -6.99
CA TYR A 160 -5.70 5.92 -6.10
C TYR A 160 -4.99 6.38 -4.81
N SER A 161 -4.02 5.61 -4.31
CA SER A 161 -3.32 5.93 -3.05
C SER A 161 -2.11 6.84 -3.22
N GLY A 162 -1.54 6.89 -4.44
CA GLY A 162 -0.30 7.59 -4.74
C GLY A 162 0.97 6.84 -4.31
N ILE A 163 0.84 5.61 -3.78
CA ILE A 163 1.99 4.78 -3.40
C ILE A 163 2.60 4.19 -4.67
N ASP A 164 3.94 4.19 -4.77
CA ASP A 164 4.65 3.56 -5.89
C ASP A 164 4.30 2.05 -5.98
N PRO A 165 3.88 1.52 -7.15
CA PRO A 165 3.45 0.13 -7.26
C PRO A 165 4.60 -0.86 -7.01
N ARG A 166 5.85 -0.45 -7.23
CA ARG A 166 7.05 -1.24 -6.91
C ARG A 166 7.18 -1.43 -5.41
N PHE A 167 6.85 -0.41 -4.63
CA PHE A 167 6.90 -0.50 -3.17
C PHE A 167 5.80 -1.39 -2.61
N ILE A 168 4.57 -1.30 -3.15
CA ILE A 168 3.49 -2.23 -2.78
C ILE A 168 3.91 -3.69 -3.10
N LEU A 169 4.47 -3.93 -4.29
CA LEU A 169 4.97 -5.25 -4.67
C LEU A 169 6.11 -5.72 -3.76
N ALA A 170 7.04 -4.84 -3.38
CA ALA A 170 8.14 -5.19 -2.48
C ALA A 170 7.60 -5.73 -1.15
N ILE A 171 6.56 -5.09 -0.60
CA ILE A 171 5.95 -5.47 0.67
C ILE A 171 5.12 -6.75 0.53
N VAL A 172 4.34 -6.91 -0.54
CA VAL A 172 3.66 -8.18 -0.87
C VAL A 172 4.64 -9.35 -0.88
N MET A 173 5.81 -9.16 -1.49
CA MET A 173 6.85 -10.18 -1.56
C MET A 173 7.61 -10.37 -0.25
N GLN A 174 7.78 -9.31 0.54
CA GLN A 174 8.43 -9.37 1.85
C GLN A 174 7.57 -10.11 2.88
N GLU A 175 6.26 -9.88 2.87
CA GLU A 175 5.35 -10.40 3.90
C GLU A 175 4.96 -11.87 3.68
N SER A 176 4.78 -12.28 2.42
CA SER A 176 4.25 -13.62 2.12
C SER A 176 4.83 -14.29 0.88
N GLY A 177 5.80 -13.65 0.20
CA GLY A 177 6.20 -14.06 -1.15
C GLY A 177 5.03 -13.98 -2.15
N GLY A 178 4.01 -13.17 -1.86
CA GLY A 178 2.78 -13.07 -2.64
C GLY A 178 1.76 -14.20 -2.43
N CYS A 179 1.86 -15.00 -1.37
CA CYS A 179 0.86 -16.04 -1.12
C CYS A 179 -0.49 -15.43 -0.67
N VAL A 180 -1.55 -15.62 -1.46
CA VAL A 180 -2.90 -15.10 -1.11
C VAL A 180 -3.51 -15.80 0.10
N ARG A 181 -2.97 -16.97 0.49
CA ARG A 181 -3.39 -17.80 1.63
C ARG A 181 -2.41 -17.73 2.79
N ALA A 182 -1.59 -16.68 2.87
CA ALA A 182 -0.73 -16.46 4.02
C ALA A 182 -1.58 -16.50 5.30
N PRO A 183 -1.21 -17.32 6.30
CA PRO A 183 -1.97 -17.42 7.53
C PRO A 183 -1.95 -16.08 8.25
N THR A 184 -2.97 -15.87 9.08
CA THR A 184 -3.01 -14.70 9.95
C THR A 184 -1.94 -14.86 11.03
N THR A 185 -1.05 -13.89 11.15
CA THR A 185 -0.09 -13.84 12.27
C THR A 185 -0.68 -13.05 13.43
N PHE A 186 -0.19 -13.34 14.64
CA PHE A 186 -0.66 -12.73 15.87
C PHE A 186 0.54 -12.17 16.64
N GLY A 187 0.50 -10.85 16.87
CA GLY A 187 1.30 -10.18 17.91
C GLY A 187 0.34 -9.66 18.97
N GLU A 188 0.42 -8.36 19.28
CA GLU A 188 -0.67 -7.65 19.99
C GLU A 188 -1.94 -7.52 19.12
N ASN A 189 -1.76 -7.60 17.80
CA ASN A 189 -2.80 -7.40 16.79
C ASN A 189 -2.85 -8.60 15.83
N SER A 190 -3.99 -8.75 15.15
CA SER A 190 -4.17 -9.75 14.10
C SER A 190 -3.71 -9.19 12.77
N ASN A 191 -2.76 -9.85 12.11
CA ASN A 191 -2.15 -9.35 10.87
C ASN A 191 -2.42 -10.33 9.73
N PRO A 192 -3.58 -10.27 9.06
CA PRO A 192 -3.95 -11.24 8.02
C PRO A 192 -3.46 -10.90 6.62
N GLY A 193 -3.49 -11.93 5.78
CA GLY A 193 -3.49 -11.79 4.33
C GLY A 193 -2.12 -11.58 3.69
N ILE A 194 -2.14 -11.33 2.38
CA ILE A 194 -0.94 -11.31 1.52
C ILE A 194 0.11 -10.25 1.93
N MET A 195 -0.32 -9.16 2.57
CA MET A 195 0.54 -8.10 3.11
C MET A 195 0.61 -8.09 4.64
N GLN A 196 0.03 -9.10 5.32
CA GLN A 196 -0.03 -9.15 6.80
C GLN A 196 -0.48 -7.82 7.42
N GLY A 197 -1.54 -7.23 6.85
CA GLY A 197 -1.95 -5.86 7.19
C GLY A 197 -2.44 -5.72 8.63
N HIS A 198 -2.05 -4.65 9.32
CA HIS A 198 -2.39 -4.42 10.72
C HIS A 198 -3.91 -4.45 10.95
N ASN A 199 -4.41 -5.41 11.73
CA ASN A 199 -5.85 -5.64 11.97
C ASN A 199 -6.68 -5.61 10.67
N GLY A 200 -6.14 -6.26 9.62
CA GLY A 200 -6.77 -6.44 8.33
C GLY A 200 -8.16 -7.08 8.41
N TYR A 201 -9.10 -6.60 7.59
CA TYR A 201 -10.43 -7.20 7.48
C TYR A 201 -10.43 -8.42 6.55
N HIS A 202 -9.59 -8.39 5.52
CA HIS A 202 -9.59 -9.39 4.45
C HIS A 202 -8.56 -10.49 4.68
N SER A 203 -8.93 -11.72 4.35
CA SER A 203 -8.04 -12.89 4.39
C SER A 203 -8.63 -14.05 3.62
N CYS A 204 -7.79 -14.80 2.90
CA CYS A 204 -8.14 -16.12 2.36
C CYS A 204 -7.60 -17.26 3.24
N ASN A 205 -7.09 -16.96 4.43
CA ASN A 205 -6.66 -17.93 5.44
C ASN A 205 -6.83 -17.33 6.85
N ARG A 206 -8.07 -16.97 7.18
CA ARG A 206 -8.40 -16.47 8.53
C ARG A 206 -8.55 -17.65 9.47
N ASP A 207 -7.76 -17.66 10.54
CA ASP A 207 -7.84 -18.65 11.60
C ASP A 207 -7.81 -20.11 11.09
N GLY A 208 -7.01 -20.36 10.04
CA GLY A 208 -6.89 -21.68 9.39
C GLY A 208 -8.00 -22.02 8.40
N THR A 209 -9.00 -21.15 8.21
CA THR A 209 -10.07 -21.33 7.22
C THR A 209 -9.58 -20.85 5.85
N ILE A 210 -9.12 -21.80 5.04
CA ILE A 210 -8.56 -21.53 3.72
C ILE A 210 -9.65 -21.38 2.66
N MET A 211 -9.58 -20.31 1.86
CA MET A 211 -10.34 -20.14 0.62
C MET A 211 -9.49 -20.60 -0.57
N ASN A 212 -10.03 -21.50 -1.40
CA ASN A 212 -9.36 -21.98 -2.61
C ASN A 212 -10.37 -22.27 -3.74
N PRO A 213 -10.40 -21.48 -4.83
CA PRO A 213 -9.58 -20.29 -5.07
C PRO A 213 -9.89 -19.14 -4.08
N CYS A 214 -8.92 -18.27 -3.86
CA CYS A 214 -9.07 -17.00 -3.16
C CYS A 214 -9.78 -16.00 -4.10
N PRO A 215 -10.95 -15.48 -3.73
CA PRO A 215 -11.70 -14.58 -4.61
C PRO A 215 -10.95 -13.27 -4.89
N ALA A 216 -11.06 -12.75 -6.11
CA ALA A 216 -10.41 -11.50 -6.53
C ALA A 216 -10.68 -10.31 -5.57
N TYR A 217 -11.91 -10.19 -5.05
CA TYR A 217 -12.25 -9.12 -4.10
C TYR A 217 -11.56 -9.27 -2.75
N MET A 218 -11.26 -10.50 -2.31
CA MET A 218 -10.47 -10.77 -1.10
C MET A 218 -9.00 -10.41 -1.32
N ILE A 219 -8.43 -10.76 -2.48
CA ILE A 219 -7.07 -10.33 -2.88
C ILE A 219 -6.99 -8.80 -2.89
N ALA A 220 -7.99 -8.15 -3.52
CA ALA A 220 -8.10 -6.71 -3.56
C ALA A 220 -8.12 -6.09 -2.16
N GLY A 221 -8.96 -6.64 -1.28
CA GLY A 221 -9.08 -6.20 0.10
C GLY A 221 -7.77 -6.34 0.89
N MET A 222 -7.09 -7.49 0.81
CA MET A 222 -5.83 -7.72 1.56
C MET A 222 -4.73 -6.72 1.18
N ILE A 223 -4.60 -6.40 -0.11
CA ILE A 223 -3.60 -5.42 -0.58
C ILE A 223 -3.99 -4.01 -0.15
N ARG A 224 -5.28 -3.67 -0.17
CA ARG A 224 -5.77 -2.35 0.28
C ARG A 224 -5.60 -2.17 1.79
N ASP A 225 -5.89 -3.21 2.58
CA ASP A 225 -5.69 -3.20 4.04
C ASP A 225 -4.22 -2.90 4.37
N GLY A 226 -3.27 -3.60 3.71
CA GLY A 226 -1.84 -3.34 3.90
C GLY A 226 -1.34 -2.02 3.30
N SER A 227 -1.94 -1.54 2.21
CA SER A 227 -1.45 -0.33 1.53
C SER A 227 -1.99 0.97 2.13
N THR A 228 -3.29 1.00 2.46
CA THR A 228 -3.98 2.22 2.91
C THR A 228 -4.41 2.18 4.37
N GLY A 229 -4.10 1.08 5.06
CA GLY A 229 -4.40 0.90 6.47
C GLY A 229 -5.85 0.53 6.71
N THR A 230 -6.17 0.35 7.99
CA THR A 230 -7.45 -0.17 8.47
C THR A 230 -8.08 0.72 9.54
N LEU A 231 -7.62 1.97 9.69
CA LEU A 231 -8.07 2.93 10.73
C LEU A 231 -9.60 3.11 10.86
N GLY A 232 -10.37 2.77 9.83
CA GLY A 232 -11.83 2.71 9.89
C GLY A 232 -12.41 1.52 10.67
N GLN A 233 -11.57 0.63 11.21
CA GLN A 233 -11.96 -0.58 11.94
C GLN A 233 -11.57 -0.46 13.42
N PRO A 234 -12.31 -1.11 14.34
CA PRO A 234 -11.89 -1.23 15.73
C PRO A 234 -10.50 -1.87 15.84
N GLY A 235 -9.55 -1.17 16.46
CA GLY A 235 -8.16 -1.60 16.53
C GLY A 235 -7.38 -1.47 15.22
N GLY A 236 -7.96 -0.89 14.17
CA GLY A 236 -7.28 -0.68 12.90
C GLY A 236 -5.98 0.09 13.02
N GLY A 237 -5.05 -0.15 12.10
CA GLY A 237 -3.72 0.45 12.10
C GLY A 237 -3.29 0.97 10.75
N ASP A 238 -2.02 1.36 10.73
CA ASP A 238 -1.37 1.96 9.59
C ASP A 238 -1.11 0.96 8.47
N GLY A 239 -1.31 1.42 7.23
CA GLY A 239 -0.76 0.79 6.04
C GLY A 239 0.41 1.61 5.49
N LEU A 240 0.91 1.21 4.33
CA LEU A 240 2.05 1.87 3.69
C LEU A 240 1.87 3.38 3.49
N GLN A 241 0.65 3.86 3.22
CA GLN A 241 0.38 5.29 3.06
C GLN A 241 0.73 6.08 4.34
N GLN A 242 0.33 5.56 5.49
CA GLN A 242 0.61 6.16 6.79
C GLN A 242 2.08 5.99 7.18
N CYS A 243 2.67 4.82 6.94
CA CYS A 243 4.11 4.61 7.19
C CYS A 243 4.99 5.55 6.35
N LEU A 244 4.63 5.81 5.09
CA LEU A 244 5.30 6.81 4.25
C LEU A 244 5.17 8.21 4.84
N ALA A 245 3.99 8.61 5.31
CA ALA A 245 3.82 9.92 5.96
C ALA A 245 4.70 10.03 7.23
N GLN A 246 4.72 8.99 8.06
CA GLN A 246 5.53 8.92 9.28
C GLN A 246 7.03 8.90 9.02
N SER A 247 7.46 8.46 7.83
CA SER A 247 8.88 8.49 7.43
C SER A 247 9.47 9.91 7.39
N GLY A 248 8.64 10.96 7.41
CA GLY A 248 9.09 12.35 7.26
C GLY A 248 9.59 12.72 5.86
N SER A 249 9.67 11.77 4.93
CA SER A 249 10.14 11.96 3.56
C SER A 249 9.39 11.09 2.53
N PRO A 250 8.04 11.12 2.52
CA PRO A 250 7.16 10.14 1.83
C PRO A 250 7.39 9.95 0.33
N TYR A 251 8.04 10.91 -0.33
CA TYR A 251 8.26 10.91 -1.78
C TYR A 251 9.72 10.63 -2.16
N THR A 252 10.48 9.97 -1.28
CA THR A 252 11.90 9.68 -1.48
C THR A 252 12.18 8.20 -1.28
N ALA A 253 13.31 7.70 -1.84
CA ALA A 253 13.74 6.33 -1.60
C ALA A 253 13.99 6.06 -0.11
N ARG A 254 14.68 6.98 0.57
CA ARG A 254 14.89 6.92 2.03
C ARG A 254 13.56 6.83 2.77
N GLY A 255 12.57 7.63 2.39
CA GLY A 255 11.23 7.58 2.96
C GLY A 255 10.56 6.22 2.80
N ALA A 256 10.71 5.57 1.64
CA ALA A 256 10.21 4.21 1.43
C ALA A 256 10.96 3.17 2.30
N TYR A 257 12.29 3.28 2.44
CA TYR A 257 13.07 2.39 3.31
C TYR A 257 12.71 2.56 4.79
N THR A 258 12.53 3.80 5.24
CA THR A 258 12.04 4.12 6.58
C THR A 258 10.60 3.64 6.76
N ALA A 259 9.72 3.82 5.77
CA ALA A 259 8.34 3.34 5.82
C ALA A 259 8.28 1.81 5.91
N ALA A 260 9.15 1.09 5.20
CA ALA A 260 9.27 -0.36 5.31
C ALA A 260 9.63 -0.79 6.74
N ARG A 261 10.58 -0.09 7.37
CA ARG A 261 10.89 -0.31 8.79
C ARG A 261 9.68 -0.06 9.67
N ILE A 262 9.00 1.08 9.53
CA ILE A 262 7.80 1.42 10.31
C ILE A 262 6.69 0.37 10.11
N TYR A 263 6.48 -0.11 8.88
CA TYR A 263 5.50 -1.16 8.59
C TYR A 263 5.83 -2.45 9.35
N ASN A 264 7.10 -2.83 9.42
CA ASN A 264 7.56 -4.05 10.10
C ASN A 264 7.53 -3.95 11.64
N SER A 265 7.93 -2.82 12.20
CA SER A 265 8.16 -2.66 13.64
C SER A 265 7.16 -1.74 14.35
N GLY A 266 6.21 -1.16 13.62
CA GLY A 266 5.24 -0.17 14.11
C GLY A 266 5.83 1.20 14.45
N SER A 267 7.16 1.37 14.41
CA SER A 267 7.84 2.61 14.74
C SER A 267 9.27 2.65 14.24
N HIS A 268 9.82 3.86 14.09
CA HIS A 268 11.23 4.09 13.80
C HIS A 268 11.66 5.47 14.33
N ALA A 269 12.81 5.53 14.99
CA ALA A 269 13.43 6.80 15.36
C ALA A 269 14.20 7.37 14.17
N TRP A 270 13.80 8.54 13.67
CA TRP A 270 14.41 9.14 12.48
C TRP A 270 15.94 9.27 12.62
N GLY A 271 16.66 8.76 11.62
CA GLY A 271 18.12 8.85 11.54
C GLY A 271 18.87 7.72 12.24
N THR A 272 18.19 6.76 12.87
CA THR A 272 18.84 5.55 13.38
C THR A 272 19.01 4.49 12.29
N ASP A 273 19.83 3.49 12.56
CA ASP A 273 20.02 2.37 11.62
C ASP A 273 18.69 1.64 11.38
N LEU A 274 18.32 1.46 10.11
CA LEU A 274 17.12 0.73 9.70
C LEU A 274 17.27 -0.79 9.93
N GLY A 275 18.48 -1.28 10.14
CA GLY A 275 18.83 -2.65 10.46
C GLY A 275 18.86 -2.98 11.95
N GLU A 276 18.67 -2.00 12.83
CA GLU A 276 18.72 -2.17 14.30
C GLU A 276 17.37 -1.79 14.95
N PRO A 277 16.28 -2.50 14.64
CA PRO A 277 15.01 -2.18 15.23
C PRO A 277 14.97 -2.59 16.70
N SER A 278 14.17 -1.89 17.50
CA SER A 278 13.83 -2.40 18.83
C SER A 278 12.97 -3.64 18.74
N TRP A 279 12.05 -3.76 17.76
CA TRP A 279 11.17 -4.92 17.53
C TRP A 279 11.08 -5.29 16.05
N GLY A 280 10.81 -6.56 15.74
CA GLY A 280 10.61 -7.03 14.36
C GLY A 280 11.90 -7.55 13.70
N THR A 281 11.91 -7.60 12.37
CA THR A 281 12.98 -8.24 11.59
C THR A 281 14.03 -7.23 11.19
N SER A 282 15.28 -7.42 11.62
CA SER A 282 16.41 -6.51 11.35
C SER A 282 16.67 -6.33 9.86
N CYS A 283 16.54 -7.39 9.08
CA CYS A 283 16.80 -7.37 7.64
C CYS A 283 15.71 -6.71 6.77
N TYR A 284 14.55 -6.40 7.34
CA TYR A 284 13.35 -6.03 6.58
C TYR A 284 13.56 -4.87 5.59
N ALA A 285 14.12 -3.76 6.04
CA ALA A 285 14.34 -2.60 5.19
C ALA A 285 15.37 -2.88 4.08
N SER A 286 16.45 -3.60 4.40
CA SER A 286 17.48 -4.01 3.42
C SER A 286 16.88 -4.94 2.36
N ASP A 287 16.07 -5.91 2.78
CA ASP A 287 15.37 -6.85 1.90
C ASP A 287 14.41 -6.14 0.95
N VAL A 288 13.67 -5.15 1.44
CA VAL A 288 12.79 -4.30 0.61
C VAL A 288 13.60 -3.46 -0.38
N ALA A 289 14.72 -2.87 0.05
CA ALA A 289 15.61 -2.13 -0.86
C ALA A 289 16.10 -3.02 -2.01
N ASN A 290 16.52 -4.25 -1.72
CA ASN A 290 16.95 -5.20 -2.75
C ASN A 290 15.82 -5.60 -3.70
N ARG A 291 14.60 -5.80 -3.19
CA ARG A 291 13.43 -6.07 -4.04
C ARG A 291 13.15 -4.94 -5.02
N LEU A 292 13.28 -3.69 -4.56
CA LEU A 292 13.14 -2.50 -5.40
C LEU A 292 14.25 -2.40 -6.47
N LEU A 293 15.42 -2.98 -6.22
CA LEU A 293 16.50 -3.11 -7.21
C LEU A 293 16.29 -4.30 -8.17
N GLY A 294 15.32 -5.17 -7.91
CA GLY A 294 14.94 -6.30 -8.75
C GLY A 294 15.37 -7.68 -8.23
N TRP A 295 15.94 -7.78 -7.03
CA TRP A 295 16.15 -9.07 -6.38
C TRP A 295 14.81 -9.70 -5.99
N ALA A 296 14.61 -10.99 -6.26
CA ALA A 296 13.32 -11.66 -6.04
C ALA A 296 13.48 -13.04 -5.35
N GLY A 297 14.48 -13.18 -4.49
CA GLY A 297 14.71 -14.44 -3.77
C GLY A 297 13.58 -14.74 -2.76
N PRO A 298 13.26 -16.05 -2.54
CA PRO A 298 12.21 -16.45 -1.61
C PRO A 298 12.63 -16.33 -0.13
N ALA A 299 13.93 -16.31 0.15
CA ALA A 299 14.49 -16.21 1.50
C ALA A 299 15.56 -15.12 1.54
N THR A 300 15.65 -14.40 2.66
CA THR A 300 16.64 -13.35 2.84
C THR A 300 18.07 -13.90 2.94
N PRO A 301 19.04 -13.38 2.16
CA PRO A 301 20.47 -13.62 2.37
C PRO A 301 21.07 -12.72 3.46
N CYS A 302 20.29 -11.79 4.01
CA CYS A 302 20.73 -10.89 5.06
C CYS A 302 21.04 -11.64 6.36
N THR A 303 22.08 -11.19 7.06
CA THR A 303 22.59 -11.82 8.28
C THR A 303 22.51 -10.91 9.51
N LEU A 304 21.73 -9.84 9.46
CA LEU A 304 21.54 -8.96 10.63
C LEU A 304 20.77 -9.71 11.71
N SER A 305 21.25 -9.64 12.95
CA SER A 305 20.61 -10.28 14.10
C SER A 305 19.32 -9.58 14.45
N ASN A 306 18.23 -10.34 14.64
CA ASN A 306 17.00 -9.80 15.20
C ASN A 306 17.19 -9.43 16.68
N PRO A 307 16.49 -8.41 17.18
CA PRO A 307 16.46 -8.10 18.61
C PRO A 307 15.95 -9.31 19.42
N ILE A 308 16.49 -9.47 20.64
CA ILE A 308 16.04 -10.50 21.59
C ILE A 308 14.89 -9.92 22.41
N HIS A 309 13.79 -10.66 22.48
CA HIS A 309 12.56 -10.28 23.17
C HIS A 309 12.13 -11.31 24.19
#